data_AF-A0A1H9XK13-F1
#
_entry.id   AF-A0A1H9XK13-F1
#
_cell.length_a   1.000
_cell.length_b   1.000
_cell.length_c   1.000
_cell.angle_alpha   90.00
_cell.angle_beta   90.00
_cell.angle_gamma   90.00
#
_symmetry.space_group_name_H-M   'P 1'
#
loop_
_entity.id
_entity.type
_entity.pdbx_description
1 polymer ?
#
loop_
_entity_poly.entity_id
_entity_poly.type
_entity_poly.pdbx_seq_one_letter_code
_entity_poly.pdbx_strand_id
1 'polypeptide(L)'
;MKIIGKDKGEINEIVYNNTVYYNGKYRRYPTITELKGILDEIISSDSTTEYIRITPFYINEEVDMQIEFEEFMFYIECRDWFDEKDQEMHILDCLEPIDTPRALNDVKLGAILYPLCKHNDIVSYQKALEEYKDSLRDILPRMMKIAKSEMELNEEHLPFGCFCFEIHSG
;
A
#
# COMPACT_ATOMS: atom_id res chain seq x y z
N MET A 1 -25.81 -4.26 5.07
CA MET A 1 -24.51 -3.85 4.49
C MET A 1 -24.05 -2.61 5.23
N LYS A 2 -22.86 -2.63 5.84
CA LYS A 2 -22.33 -1.50 6.62
C LYS A 2 -21.81 -0.44 5.64
N ILE A 3 -22.13 0.83 5.87
CA ILE A 3 -21.61 1.94 5.06
C ILE A 3 -20.14 2.16 5.47
N ILE A 4 -19.26 2.31 4.47
CA ILE A 4 -17.87 2.70 4.67
C ILE A 4 -17.87 4.15 5.14
N GLY A 5 -17.40 4.37 6.37
CA GLY A 5 -17.24 5.70 6.95
C GLY A 5 -16.14 6.47 6.24
N LYS A 6 -16.26 7.80 6.26
CA LYS A 6 -15.21 8.73 5.82
C LYS A 6 -14.57 9.31 7.08
N ASP A 7 -13.29 9.05 7.26
CA ASP A 7 -12.51 9.66 8.34
C ASP A 7 -12.24 11.14 8.04
N LYS A 8 -11.95 11.92 9.08
CA LYS A 8 -11.74 13.37 8.95
C LYS A 8 -10.30 13.66 8.56
N GLY A 9 -10.12 14.57 7.61
CA GLY A 9 -8.80 15.02 7.18
C GLY A 9 -8.68 14.95 5.67
N GLU A 10 -7.90 15.87 5.08
CA GLU A 10 -7.81 16.03 3.63
C GLU A 10 -7.38 14.75 2.92
N ILE A 11 -6.34 14.09 3.43
CA ILE A 11 -5.87 12.79 2.92
C ILE A 11 -6.95 11.71 3.02
N ASN A 12 -7.68 11.65 4.14
CA ASN A 12 -8.77 10.69 4.31
C ASN A 12 -9.89 10.96 3.29
N GLU A 13 -10.12 12.22 2.92
CA GLU A 13 -11.05 12.57 1.84
C GLU A 13 -10.55 12.12 0.46
N ILE A 14 -9.27 12.36 0.16
CA ILE A 14 -8.63 11.92 -1.08
C ILE A 14 -8.74 10.41 -1.24
N VAL A 15 -8.38 9.65 -0.20
CA VAL A 15 -8.48 8.18 -0.19
C VAL A 15 -9.93 7.72 -0.37
N TYR A 16 -10.87 8.31 0.37
CA TYR A 16 -12.29 7.95 0.26
C TYR A 16 -12.85 8.22 -1.14
N ASN A 17 -12.59 9.40 -1.71
CA ASN A 17 -13.13 9.79 -3.01
C ASN A 17 -12.59 8.91 -4.15
N ASN A 18 -11.38 8.37 -4.00
CA ASN A 18 -10.74 7.54 -5.01
C ASN A 18 -11.01 6.04 -4.85
N THR A 19 -11.31 5.57 -3.64
CA THR A 19 -11.46 4.12 -3.34
C THR A 19 -12.87 3.71 -2.91
N VAL A 20 -13.80 4.65 -2.74
CA VAL A 20 -15.17 4.35 -2.31
C VAL A 20 -16.18 4.94 -3.28
N TYR A 21 -17.19 4.15 -3.64
CA TYR A 21 -18.26 4.60 -4.54
C TYR A 21 -19.64 4.16 -4.06
N TYR A 22 -20.67 4.70 -4.73
CA TYR A 22 -22.08 4.46 -4.40
C TYR A 22 -22.39 4.81 -2.94
N ASN A 23 -22.03 6.03 -2.52
CA ASN A 23 -22.28 6.57 -1.17
C ASN A 23 -21.78 5.66 -0.04
N GLY A 24 -20.55 5.14 -0.16
CA GLY A 24 -19.96 4.31 0.88
C GLY A 24 -20.35 2.83 0.82
N LYS A 25 -21.04 2.39 -0.24
CA LYS A 25 -21.51 1.00 -0.33
C LYS A 25 -20.43 0.05 -0.86
N TYR A 26 -19.56 0.51 -1.75
CA TYR A 26 -18.61 -0.37 -2.43
C TYR A 26 -17.20 0.21 -2.42
N ARG A 27 -16.20 -0.69 -2.41
CA ARG A 27 -14.79 -0.39 -2.59
C ARG A 27 -14.40 -0.51 -4.05
N ARG A 28 -13.56 0.42 -4.51
CA ARG A 28 -12.81 0.37 -5.75
C ARG A 28 -11.35 0.16 -5.38
N TYR A 29 -10.72 -0.80 -6.04
CA TYR A 29 -9.31 -1.07 -5.90
C TYR A 29 -8.56 -0.43 -7.07
N PRO A 30 -7.73 0.61 -6.84
CA PRO A 30 -7.01 1.28 -7.90
C PRO A 30 -6.04 0.35 -8.62
N THR A 31 -5.86 0.57 -9.92
CA THR A 31 -4.75 0.01 -10.72
C THR A 31 -3.44 0.75 -10.42
N ILE A 32 -2.31 0.30 -10.98
CA ILE A 32 -1.00 0.97 -10.79
C ILE A 32 -1.04 2.45 -11.20
N THR A 33 -1.67 2.78 -12.33
CA THR A 33 -1.76 4.17 -12.81
C THR A 33 -2.60 5.03 -11.86
N GLU A 34 -3.71 4.48 -11.38
CA GLU A 34 -4.61 5.19 -10.47
C GLU A 34 -3.97 5.36 -9.09
N LEU A 35 -3.28 4.34 -8.57
CA LEU A 35 -2.49 4.44 -7.34
C LEU A 35 -1.49 5.59 -7.42
N LYS A 36 -0.74 5.70 -8.53
CA LYS A 36 0.21 6.80 -8.72
C LYS A 36 -0.47 8.17 -8.69
N GLY A 37 -1.62 8.30 -9.35
CA GLY A 37 -2.41 9.52 -9.30
C GLY A 37 -2.90 9.87 -7.89
N ILE A 38 -3.35 8.88 -7.12
CA ILE A 38 -3.75 9.06 -5.72
C ILE A 38 -2.57 9.51 -4.86
N LEU A 39 -1.40 8.88 -5.02
CA LEU A 39 -0.19 9.26 -4.31
C LEU A 39 0.22 10.70 -4.65
N ASP A 40 0.14 11.10 -5.92
CA ASP A 40 0.42 12.48 -6.35
C ASP A 40 -0.56 13.49 -5.75
N GLU A 41 -1.85 13.14 -5.66
CA GLU A 41 -2.88 13.97 -5.02
C GLU A 41 -2.63 14.12 -3.51
N ILE A 42 -2.29 13.03 -2.82
CA ILE A 42 -1.93 13.04 -1.39
C ILE A 42 -0.68 13.88 -1.15
N ILE A 43 0.38 13.67 -1.94
CA ILE A 43 1.63 14.45 -1.84
C ILE A 43 1.34 15.94 -2.03
N SER A 44 0.47 16.29 -2.99
CA SER A 44 0.14 17.69 -3.32
C SER A 44 -0.81 18.36 -2.32
N SER A 45 -1.37 17.62 -1.35
CA SER A 45 -2.30 18.17 -0.35
C SER A 45 -1.63 18.96 0.78
N ASP A 46 -0.29 18.90 0.89
CA ASP A 46 0.47 19.53 1.98
C ASP A 46 -0.08 19.21 3.38
N SER A 47 -0.58 17.98 3.54
CA SER A 47 -1.23 17.49 4.77
C SER A 47 -0.61 16.17 5.22
N THR A 48 -0.93 15.76 6.45
CA THR A 48 -0.58 14.44 7.00
C THR A 48 -1.84 13.80 7.59
N THR A 49 -1.85 12.47 7.70
CA THR A 49 -2.88 11.71 8.42
C THR A 49 -2.21 10.78 9.41
N GLU A 50 -2.95 10.17 10.34
CA GLU A 50 -2.37 9.27 11.35
C GLU A 50 -1.68 8.08 10.69
N TYR A 51 -2.28 7.49 9.66
CA TYR A 51 -1.63 6.47 8.86
C TYR A 51 -2.19 6.36 7.43
N ILE A 52 -1.37 5.82 6.52
CA ILE A 52 -1.84 5.24 5.26
C ILE A 52 -1.34 3.80 5.19
N ARG A 53 -2.21 2.90 4.75
CA ARG A 53 -1.89 1.49 4.47
C ARG A 53 -2.30 1.15 3.04
N ILE A 54 -1.40 0.57 2.27
CA ILE A 54 -1.61 0.15 0.88
C ILE A 54 -1.22 -1.32 0.75
N THR A 55 -2.21 -2.19 0.55
CA THR A 55 -2.00 -3.63 0.36
C THR A 55 -2.13 -3.96 -1.13
N PRO A 56 -1.03 -4.37 -1.79
CA PRO A 56 -1.08 -4.81 -3.19
C PRO A 56 -1.71 -6.21 -3.29
N PHE A 57 -2.40 -6.44 -4.40
CA PHE A 57 -2.85 -7.77 -4.79
C PHE A 57 -2.89 -7.90 -6.32
N TYR A 58 -2.91 -9.13 -6.80
CA TYR A 58 -3.03 -9.42 -8.23
C TYR A 58 -4.23 -10.34 -8.45
N ILE A 59 -5.06 -9.97 -9.43
CA ILE A 59 -6.18 -10.79 -9.90
C ILE A 59 -5.84 -11.27 -11.31
N ASN A 60 -6.20 -12.50 -11.64
CA ASN A 60 -6.23 -13.00 -13.00
C ASN A 60 -7.59 -13.65 -13.30
N GLU A 61 -8.31 -13.07 -14.26
CA GLU A 61 -9.68 -13.47 -14.59
C GLU A 61 -9.76 -14.80 -15.38
N GLU A 62 -8.68 -15.20 -16.06
CA GLU A 62 -8.68 -16.44 -16.85
C GLU A 62 -8.54 -17.68 -15.96
N VAL A 63 -7.69 -17.60 -14.93
CA VAL A 63 -7.53 -18.68 -13.95
C VAL A 63 -8.43 -18.54 -12.72
N ASP A 64 -9.25 -17.48 -12.65
CA ASP A 64 -10.16 -17.17 -11.53
C ASP A 64 -9.46 -17.19 -10.16
N MET A 65 -8.31 -16.52 -10.08
CA MET A 65 -7.49 -16.47 -8.86
C MET A 65 -7.10 -15.05 -8.46
N GLN A 66 -6.97 -14.83 -7.15
CA GLN A 66 -6.41 -13.64 -6.54
C GLN A 66 -5.31 -14.02 -5.55
N ILE A 67 -4.28 -13.19 -5.48
CA ILE A 67 -3.19 -13.29 -4.51
C ILE A 67 -2.93 -11.92 -3.88
N GLU A 68 -2.95 -11.86 -2.54
CA GLU A 68 -2.62 -10.65 -1.77
C GLU A 68 -1.14 -10.68 -1.38
N PHE A 69 -0.48 -9.53 -1.41
CA PHE A 69 0.94 -9.36 -1.14
C PHE A 69 1.15 -8.57 0.16
N GLU A 70 0.69 -9.14 1.28
CA GLU A 70 0.83 -8.52 2.61
C GLU A 70 2.28 -8.21 2.96
N GLU A 71 3.23 -9.01 2.49
CA GLU A 71 4.66 -8.80 2.71
C GLU A 71 5.24 -7.60 1.93
N PHE A 72 4.48 -7.05 0.97
CA PHE A 72 4.79 -5.84 0.22
C PHE A 72 3.83 -4.68 0.55
N MET A 73 3.09 -4.80 1.65
CA MET A 73 2.24 -3.72 2.15
C MET A 73 3.09 -2.49 2.46
N PHE A 74 2.63 -1.33 1.99
CA PHE A 74 3.15 -0.05 2.46
C PHE A 74 2.30 0.44 3.62
N TYR A 75 2.94 0.82 4.72
CA TYR A 75 2.30 1.35 5.91
C TYR A 75 3.14 2.47 6.50
N ILE A 76 2.69 3.70 6.31
CA ILE A 76 3.25 4.88 6.96
C ILE A 76 2.40 5.24 8.17
N GLU A 77 3.04 5.43 9.32
CA GLU A 77 2.39 5.81 10.58
C GLU A 77 3.04 7.08 11.14
N CYS A 78 2.22 8.09 11.43
CA CYS A 78 2.68 9.30 12.11
C CYS A 78 2.49 9.18 13.62
N ARG A 79 3.55 9.47 14.37
CA ARG A 79 3.60 9.40 15.84
C ARG A 79 4.00 10.74 16.45
N ASP A 80 3.69 10.95 17.72
CA ASP A 80 4.14 12.14 18.47
C ASP A 80 5.68 12.18 18.58
N TRP A 81 6.28 11.03 18.84
CA TRP A 81 7.72 10.89 19.03
C TRP A 81 8.16 9.45 18.76
N PHE A 82 9.34 9.30 18.16
CA PHE A 82 10.08 8.05 18.00
C PHE A 82 11.57 8.37 17.80
N ASP A 83 12.43 7.42 18.10
CA ASP A 83 13.86 7.46 17.76
C ASP A 83 14.26 6.42 16.70
N GLU A 84 15.55 6.36 16.36
CA GLU A 84 16.06 5.40 15.36
C GLU A 84 15.81 3.94 15.75
N LYS A 85 15.81 3.61 17.05
CA LYS A 85 15.56 2.24 17.52
C LYS A 85 14.09 1.89 17.42
N ASP A 86 13.21 2.85 17.69
CA ASP A 86 11.76 2.68 17.49
C ASP A 86 11.43 2.41 16.01
N GLN A 87 12.09 3.12 15.09
CA GLN A 87 11.97 2.89 13.65
C GLN A 87 12.50 1.51 13.24
N GLU A 88 13.67 1.10 13.72
CA GLU A 88 14.26 -0.20 13.42
C GLU A 88 13.37 -1.34 13.93
N MET A 89 12.88 -1.25 15.17
CA MET A 89 11.98 -2.23 15.76
C MET A 89 10.65 -2.30 15.03
N HIS A 90 10.07 -1.15 14.64
CA HIS A 90 8.85 -1.12 13.84
C HIS A 90 9.02 -1.86 12.50
N ILE A 91 10.13 -1.63 11.80
CA ILE A 91 10.42 -2.34 10.55
C ILE A 91 10.53 -3.85 10.80
N LEU A 92 11.27 -4.27 11.83
CA LEU A 92 11.45 -5.70 12.13
C LEU A 92 10.12 -6.38 12.49
N ASP A 93 9.30 -5.74 13.34
CA ASP A 93 7.99 -6.25 13.73
C ASP A 93 7.04 -6.40 12.52
N CYS A 94 7.14 -5.48 11.54
CA CYS A 94 6.35 -5.54 10.30
C CYS A 94 6.90 -6.53 9.25
N LEU A 95 8.19 -6.89 9.31
CA LEU A 95 8.81 -7.87 8.40
C LEU A 95 8.65 -9.32 8.85
N GLU A 96 8.40 -9.56 10.15
CA GLU A 96 8.12 -10.89 10.72
C GLU A 96 6.70 -11.04 11.29
N PRO A 97 5.61 -10.84 10.52
CA PRO A 97 4.28 -11.10 11.04
C PRO A 97 4.10 -12.60 11.34
N ILE A 98 3.55 -12.90 12.52
CA ILE A 98 3.31 -14.27 13.00
C ILE A 98 2.39 -15.07 12.04
N ASP A 99 1.54 -14.36 11.29
CA ASP A 99 0.43 -14.94 10.51
C ASP A 99 0.51 -14.70 8.99
N THR A 100 1.63 -14.20 8.44
CA THR A 100 1.77 -14.01 6.98
C THR A 100 2.31 -15.25 6.27
N PRO A 101 1.78 -15.60 5.07
CA PRO A 101 2.26 -16.75 4.30
C PRO A 101 3.67 -16.59 3.73
N ARG A 102 4.17 -15.34 3.61
CA ARG A 102 5.49 -15.01 3.05
C ARG A 102 6.22 -14.02 3.95
N ALA A 103 7.49 -14.29 4.23
CA ALA A 103 8.36 -13.38 4.97
C ALA A 103 9.24 -12.57 4.01
N LEU A 104 9.36 -11.26 4.26
CA LEU A 104 10.24 -10.38 3.50
C LEU A 104 11.58 -10.20 4.24
N ASN A 105 12.61 -10.93 3.81
CA ASN A 105 13.96 -10.81 4.38
C ASN A 105 14.79 -9.70 3.70
N ASP A 106 14.25 -8.49 3.59
CA ASP A 106 14.89 -7.33 2.95
C ASP A 106 14.68 -6.07 3.78
N VAL A 107 15.55 -5.84 4.77
CA VAL A 107 15.47 -4.68 5.69
C VAL A 107 15.46 -3.34 4.96
N LYS A 108 16.18 -3.24 3.82
CA LYS A 108 16.19 -2.00 3.03
C LYS A 108 14.83 -1.72 2.40
N LEU A 109 14.18 -2.77 1.89
CA LEU A 109 12.81 -2.64 1.40
C LEU A 109 11.83 -2.39 2.57
N GLY A 110 12.04 -3.02 3.72
CA GLY A 110 11.27 -2.75 4.93
C GLY A 110 11.28 -1.28 5.36
N ALA A 111 12.42 -0.58 5.23
CA ALA A 111 12.50 0.85 5.51
C ALA A 111 11.65 1.72 4.56
N ILE A 112 11.43 1.26 3.33
CA ILE A 112 10.55 1.94 2.35
C ILE A 112 9.09 1.60 2.63
N LEU A 113 8.81 0.35 3.01
CA LEU A 113 7.46 -0.15 3.23
C LEU A 113 6.86 0.28 4.58
N TYR A 114 7.69 0.47 5.62
CA TYR A 114 7.25 0.74 6.98
C TYR A 114 7.88 2.03 7.58
N PRO A 115 7.75 3.19 6.90
CA PRO A 115 8.31 4.43 7.43
C PRO A 115 7.47 4.98 8.59
N LEU A 116 8.13 5.50 9.63
CA LEU A 116 7.47 6.36 10.61
C LEU A 116 7.67 7.84 10.25
N CYS A 117 6.65 8.64 10.54
CA CYS A 117 6.70 10.09 10.45
C CYS A 117 6.32 10.72 11.80
N LYS A 118 6.67 11.99 11.99
CA LYS A 118 6.11 12.76 13.10
C LYS A 118 4.80 13.39 12.67
N HIS A 119 3.85 13.55 13.59
CA HIS A 119 2.63 14.28 13.29
C HIS A 119 2.95 15.68 12.74
N ASN A 120 2.28 16.06 11.65
CA ASN A 120 2.48 17.31 10.93
C ASN A 120 3.87 17.50 10.30
N ASP A 121 4.71 16.46 10.22
CA ASP A 121 5.96 16.49 9.44
C ASP A 121 5.66 16.17 7.96
N ILE A 122 5.12 17.18 7.27
CA ILE A 122 4.73 17.11 5.86
C ILE A 122 5.91 16.68 4.97
N VAL A 123 7.12 17.19 5.25
CA VAL A 123 8.30 16.94 4.42
C VAL A 123 8.70 15.47 4.48
N SER A 124 8.81 14.90 5.68
CA SER A 124 9.13 13.47 5.84
C SER A 124 8.02 12.58 5.27
N TYR A 125 6.77 12.99 5.43
CA TYR A 125 5.61 12.27 4.91
C TYR A 125 5.59 12.19 3.38
N GLN A 126 5.71 13.33 2.71
CA GLN A 126 5.78 13.41 1.25
C GLN A 126 6.95 12.60 0.70
N LYS A 127 8.13 12.73 1.33
CA LYS A 127 9.33 11.99 0.94
C LYS A 127 9.11 10.47 1.00
N ALA A 128 8.49 9.96 2.07
CA ALA A 128 8.20 8.54 2.21
C ALA A 128 7.23 8.03 1.13
N LEU A 129 6.20 8.82 0.78
CA LEU A 129 5.27 8.49 -0.30
C LEU A 129 5.95 8.51 -1.67
N GLU A 130 6.85 9.46 -1.93
CA GLU A 130 7.65 9.50 -3.15
C GLU A 130 8.59 8.30 -3.26
N GLU A 131 9.29 7.94 -2.18
CA GLU A 131 10.16 6.76 -2.14
C GLU A 131 9.37 5.48 -2.41
N TYR A 132 8.18 5.33 -1.81
CA TYR A 132 7.29 4.20 -2.12
C TYR A 132 6.87 4.20 -3.59
N LYS A 133 6.38 5.33 -4.10
CA LYS A 133 5.94 5.47 -5.50
C LYS A 133 7.03 5.09 -6.50
N ASP A 134 8.27 5.49 -6.24
CA ASP A 134 9.43 5.18 -7.07
C ASP A 134 9.82 3.69 -6.95
N SER A 135 9.77 3.14 -5.74
CA SER A 135 10.10 1.74 -5.47
C SER A 135 9.15 0.73 -6.14
N LEU A 136 7.92 1.15 -6.50
CA LEU A 136 6.96 0.30 -7.22
C LEU A 136 7.55 -0.31 -8.50
N ARG A 137 8.48 0.39 -9.17
CA ARG A 137 9.17 -0.13 -10.36
C ARG A 137 9.95 -1.41 -10.07
N ASP A 138 10.50 -1.55 -8.86
CA ASP A 138 11.30 -2.69 -8.44
C ASP A 138 10.48 -3.74 -7.68
N ILE A 139 9.44 -3.30 -6.96
CA ILE A 139 8.55 -4.18 -6.19
C ILE A 139 7.60 -4.97 -7.10
N LEU A 140 6.96 -4.32 -8.09
CA LEU A 140 5.98 -4.97 -8.97
C LEU A 140 6.55 -6.19 -9.72
N PRO A 141 7.78 -6.15 -10.28
CA PRO A 141 8.38 -7.34 -10.88
C PRO A 141 8.64 -8.48 -9.89
N ARG A 142 8.93 -8.19 -8.61
CA ARG A 142 9.08 -9.21 -7.57
C ARG A 142 7.74 -9.87 -7.29
N MET A 143 6.69 -9.09 -7.08
CA MET A 143 5.33 -9.59 -6.88
C MET A 143 4.82 -10.39 -8.09
N MET A 144 5.13 -9.96 -9.31
CA MET A 144 4.74 -10.70 -10.53
C MET A 144 5.43 -12.06 -10.62
N LYS A 145 6.70 -12.19 -10.19
CA LYS A 145 7.36 -13.51 -10.13
C LYS A 145 6.64 -14.45 -9.17
N ILE A 146 6.18 -13.93 -8.03
CA ILE A 146 5.41 -14.69 -7.04
C ILE A 146 4.05 -15.09 -7.63
N ALA A 147 3.30 -14.15 -8.21
CA ALA A 147 2.02 -14.43 -8.87
C ALA A 147 2.14 -15.52 -9.94
N LYS A 148 3.15 -15.43 -10.82
CA LYS A 148 3.39 -16.45 -11.86
C LYS A 148 3.66 -17.82 -11.26
N SER A 149 4.39 -17.89 -10.15
CA SER A 149 4.71 -19.16 -9.49
C SER A 149 3.52 -19.76 -8.76
N GLU A 150 2.79 -18.95 -7.98
CA GLU A 150 1.72 -19.44 -7.10
C GLU A 150 0.40 -19.70 -7.84
N MET A 151 0.12 -18.93 -8.89
CA MET A 151 -1.08 -19.08 -9.72
C MET A 151 -0.79 -19.87 -11.01
N GLU A 152 0.42 -20.44 -11.13
CA GLU A 152 0.85 -21.23 -12.30
C GLU A 152 0.66 -20.50 -13.65
N LEU A 153 0.95 -19.20 -13.69
CA LEU A 153 0.69 -18.37 -14.88
C LEU A 153 1.73 -18.60 -15.97
N ASN A 154 1.24 -18.82 -17.19
CA ASN A 154 2.02 -18.77 -18.41
C ASN A 154 1.85 -17.42 -19.13
N GLU A 155 2.51 -17.22 -20.27
CA GLU A 155 2.43 -15.97 -21.04
C GLU A 155 1.05 -15.67 -21.60
N GLU A 156 0.23 -16.69 -21.87
CA GLU A 156 -1.14 -16.54 -22.39
C GLU A 156 -2.09 -15.99 -21.32
N HIS A 157 -1.81 -16.26 -20.03
CA HIS A 157 -2.61 -15.76 -18.92
C HIS A 157 -2.35 -14.29 -18.57
N LEU A 158 -1.15 -13.76 -18.88
CA LEU A 158 -0.74 -12.42 -18.44
C LEU A 158 -1.68 -11.27 -18.89
N PRO A 159 -2.25 -11.28 -20.11
CA PRO A 159 -3.19 -10.25 -20.56
C PRO A 159 -4.49 -10.18 -19.73
N PHE A 160 -4.83 -11.23 -18.99
CA PHE A 160 -6.08 -11.33 -18.21
C PHE A 160 -5.91 -10.93 -16.75
N GLY A 161 -4.72 -10.50 -16.34
CA GLY A 161 -4.48 -10.11 -14.96
C GLY A 161 -4.10 -8.65 -14.77
N CYS A 162 -4.32 -8.17 -13.55
CA CYS A 162 -4.09 -6.79 -13.15
C CYS A 162 -3.59 -6.71 -11.72
N PHE A 163 -2.63 -5.80 -11.48
CA PHE A 163 -2.30 -5.37 -10.12
C PHE A 163 -3.29 -4.32 -9.65
N CYS A 164 -3.83 -4.56 -8.47
CA CYS A 164 -4.78 -3.71 -7.79
C CYS A 164 -4.29 -3.44 -6.36
N PHE A 165 -4.83 -2.40 -5.74
CA PHE A 165 -4.39 -1.95 -4.42
C PHE A 165 -5.59 -1.70 -3.51
N GLU A 166 -5.55 -2.21 -2.28
CA GLU A 166 -6.43 -1.76 -1.22
C GLU A 166 -5.75 -0.63 -0.45
N ILE A 167 -6.42 0.52 -0.31
CA ILE A 167 -5.87 1.70 0.38
C ILE A 167 -6.78 2.02 1.55
N HIS A 168 -6.20 2.08 2.74
CA HIS A 168 -6.86 2.57 3.95
C HIS A 168 -6.07 3.74 4.54
N SER A 169 -6.78 4.66 5.16
CA SER A 169 -6.17 5.77 5.89
C SER A 169 -7.00 6.07 7.14
N GLY A 170 -6.36 6.65 8.14
CA GLY A 170 -6.98 7.12 9.39
C GLY A 170 -6.43 8.48 9.78
#